data_AF-A0A7S4NR28-F1
#
_entry.id   AF-A0A7S4NR28-F1
#
_cell.length_a   1.000
_cell.length_b   1.000
_cell.length_c   1.000
_cell.angle_alpha   90.00
_cell.angle_beta   90.00
_cell.angle_gamma   90.00
#
_symmetry.space_group_name_H-M   'P 1'
#
loop_
_entity.id
_entity.type
_entity.pdbx_description
1 polymer ?
#
loop_
_entity_poly.entity_id
_entity_poly.type
_entity_poly.pdbx_seq_one_letter_code
_entity_poly.pdbx_strand_id
1 'polypeptide(L)'
;TMLQARMHKLEAIRRAYRWLTDAYLVEFFSADHWQLLPTSWQHFFKLLSPSSCQRIASQCSSPLLFLQALLAEASFSSAGPPPLSLQALLVLLDQTCLPRACDEGQDMLCFDVHGRADTFRLNMEEIGENSELDSLLSWKMNSKKKYEVVRLAKFIDLMIKRRRPDDSGRELCVVDVGSGQSHLSRVLAWKYGYDVKTLESNSCNVATARHIDKHFQYERSKREEDQVDVKIDDSSVKRGELHHINCELQAFVEPTKFLKMLDDRQDELSSLSNDDWNLALVGLHPCGDLIPTMLN
;
A
#
# COMPACT_ATOMS: atom_id res chain seq x y z
N THR A 1 -10.02 15.50 8.33
CA THR A 1 -10.91 15.08 7.21
C THR A 1 -11.69 13.85 7.63
N MET A 2 -12.76 13.45 6.92
CA MET A 2 -13.54 12.25 7.26
C MET A 2 -12.66 10.98 7.27
N LEU A 3 -11.65 10.94 6.40
CA LEU A 3 -10.67 9.86 6.33
C LEU A 3 -9.80 9.79 7.59
N GLN A 4 -9.23 10.92 8.03
CA GLN A 4 -8.45 10.99 9.27
C GLN A 4 -9.28 10.55 10.48
N ALA A 5 -10.55 10.98 10.57
CA ALA A 5 -11.44 10.55 11.65
C ALA A 5 -11.72 9.04 11.61
N ARG A 6 -11.90 8.45 10.42
CA ARG A 6 -12.03 7.00 10.23
C ARG A 6 -10.74 6.26 10.61
N MET A 7 -9.59 6.81 10.24
CA MET A 7 -8.28 6.24 10.59
C MET A 7 -8.02 6.26 12.10
N HIS A 8 -8.31 7.36 12.79
CA HIS A 8 -8.19 7.40 14.25
C HIS A 8 -9.08 6.36 14.93
N LYS A 9 -10.30 6.14 14.40
CA LYS A 9 -11.18 5.06 14.88
C LYS A 9 -10.57 3.68 14.63
N LEU A 10 -10.02 3.43 13.45
CA LEU A 10 -9.34 2.16 13.13
C LEU A 10 -8.14 1.92 14.03
N GLU A 11 -7.31 2.93 14.29
CA GLU A 11 -6.16 2.79 15.19
C GLU A 11 -6.59 2.55 16.64
N ALA A 12 -7.67 3.21 17.10
CA ALA A 12 -8.24 2.94 18.41
C ALA A 12 -8.77 1.49 18.52
N ILE A 13 -9.43 0.98 17.48
CA ILE A 13 -9.89 -0.42 17.40
C ILE A 13 -8.67 -1.36 17.39
N ARG A 14 -7.66 -1.10 16.56
CA ARG A 14 -6.43 -1.90 16.49
C ARG A 14 -5.77 -2.00 17.87
N ARG A 15 -5.66 -0.89 18.60
CA ARG A 15 -5.09 -0.89 19.96
C ARG A 15 -5.93 -1.71 20.95
N ALA A 16 -7.25 -1.54 20.93
CA ALA A 16 -8.15 -2.25 21.85
C ALA A 16 -8.23 -3.76 21.57
N TYR A 17 -8.12 -4.15 20.30
CA TYR A 17 -8.27 -5.53 19.83
C TYR A 17 -6.97 -6.09 19.25
N ARG A 18 -5.81 -5.55 19.65
CA ARG A 18 -4.49 -5.99 19.15
C ARG A 18 -4.27 -7.48 19.34
N TRP A 19 -4.68 -7.99 20.49
CA TRP A 19 -4.63 -9.41 20.82
C TRP A 19 -5.41 -10.30 19.83
N LEU A 20 -6.44 -9.75 19.17
CA LEU A 20 -7.23 -10.44 18.16
C LEU A 20 -6.60 -10.29 16.76
N THR A 21 -6.04 -9.12 16.45
CA THR A 21 -5.39 -8.87 15.14
C THR A 21 -4.05 -9.57 15.00
N ASP A 22 -3.32 -9.73 16.10
CA ASP A 22 -1.99 -10.36 16.15
C ASP A 22 -2.09 -11.90 16.33
N ALA A 23 -3.31 -12.44 16.48
CA ALA A 23 -3.53 -13.86 16.68
C ALA A 23 -3.42 -14.64 15.35
N TYR A 24 -2.30 -15.33 15.14
CA TYR A 24 -2.10 -16.21 13.99
C TYR A 24 -2.82 -17.55 14.17
N LEU A 25 -3.61 -17.96 13.18
CA LEU A 25 -4.39 -19.21 13.25
C LEU A 25 -3.52 -20.45 13.47
N VAL A 26 -2.30 -20.46 12.90
CA VAL A 26 -1.34 -21.58 13.02
C VAL A 26 -0.90 -21.77 14.48
N GLU A 27 -0.95 -20.71 15.28
CA GLU A 27 -0.52 -20.70 16.69
C GLU A 27 -1.69 -20.86 17.66
N PHE A 28 -2.92 -21.08 17.17
CA PHE A 28 -4.13 -21.08 17.98
C PHE A 28 -4.04 -21.96 19.24
N PHE A 29 -3.53 -23.18 19.08
CA PHE A 29 -3.36 -24.12 20.20
C PHE A 29 -2.09 -23.86 21.01
N SER A 30 -0.98 -23.50 20.37
CA SER A 30 0.31 -23.31 21.05
C SER A 30 0.35 -22.03 21.89
N ALA A 31 -0.38 -21.00 21.48
CA ALA A 31 -0.47 -19.70 22.16
C ALA A 31 -1.80 -19.52 22.92
N ASP A 32 -2.60 -20.59 23.04
CA ASP A 32 -3.87 -20.63 23.76
C ASP A 32 -4.79 -19.42 23.46
N HIS A 33 -4.94 -19.10 22.17
CA HIS A 33 -5.68 -17.92 21.72
C HIS A 33 -7.13 -17.90 22.21
N TRP A 34 -7.70 -19.06 22.52
CA TRP A 34 -9.03 -19.17 23.11
C TRP A 34 -9.15 -18.39 24.43
N GLN A 35 -8.12 -18.39 25.27
CA GLN A 35 -8.13 -17.71 26.57
C GLN A 35 -8.01 -16.18 26.45
N LEU A 36 -7.52 -15.68 25.32
CA LEU A 36 -7.44 -14.23 25.06
C LEU A 36 -8.82 -13.61 24.83
N LEU A 37 -9.81 -14.42 24.42
CA LEU A 37 -11.17 -13.95 24.21
C LEU A 37 -11.82 -13.55 25.55
N PRO A 38 -12.61 -12.45 25.60
CA PRO A 38 -13.42 -12.15 26.77
C PRO A 38 -14.29 -13.35 27.18
N THR A 39 -14.41 -13.60 28.48
CA THR A 39 -15.12 -14.78 29.01
C THR A 39 -16.56 -14.89 28.50
N SER A 40 -17.24 -13.74 28.32
CA SER A 40 -18.58 -13.69 27.75
C SER A 40 -18.62 -14.18 26.29
N TRP A 41 -17.58 -13.91 25.51
CA TRP A 41 -17.46 -14.37 24.13
C TRP A 41 -17.18 -15.86 24.09
N GLN A 42 -16.29 -16.36 24.95
CA GLN A 42 -16.02 -17.79 25.06
C GLN A 42 -17.28 -18.58 25.40
N HIS A 43 -18.08 -18.09 26.37
CA HIS A 43 -19.33 -18.73 26.74
C HIS A 43 -20.32 -18.74 25.57
N PHE A 44 -20.48 -17.61 24.91
CA PHE A 44 -21.34 -17.49 23.72
C PHE A 44 -20.92 -18.46 22.61
N PHE A 45 -19.64 -18.47 22.23
CA PHE A 45 -19.13 -19.33 21.15
C PHE A 45 -19.17 -20.82 21.50
N LYS A 46 -19.06 -21.21 22.78
CA LYS A 46 -19.23 -22.60 23.23
C LYS A 46 -20.65 -23.14 23.02
N LEU A 47 -21.65 -22.25 23.00
CA LEU A 47 -23.05 -22.63 22.84
C LEU A 47 -23.45 -22.76 21.36
N LEU A 48 -22.55 -22.42 20.43
CA LEU A 48 -22.81 -22.57 19.01
C LEU A 48 -22.56 -24.01 18.55
N SER A 49 -23.51 -24.55 17.79
CA SER A 49 -23.34 -25.87 17.19
C SER A 49 -22.31 -25.83 16.06
N PRO A 50 -21.33 -26.77 16.02
CA PRO A 50 -20.41 -26.90 14.90
C PRO A 50 -21.10 -27.02 13.54
N SER A 51 -22.25 -27.71 13.47
CA SER A 51 -23.03 -27.86 12.24
C SER A 51 -23.64 -26.54 11.77
N SER A 52 -24.10 -25.69 12.69
CA SER A 52 -24.60 -24.35 12.37
C SER A 52 -23.47 -23.46 11.87
N CYS A 53 -22.29 -23.50 12.52
CA CYS A 53 -21.12 -22.76 12.08
C CYS A 53 -20.69 -23.15 10.66
N GLN A 54 -20.65 -24.45 10.35
CA GLN A 54 -20.28 -24.95 9.02
C GLN A 54 -21.30 -24.52 7.95
N ARG A 55 -22.60 -24.62 8.25
CA ARG A 55 -23.66 -24.18 7.35
C ARG A 55 -23.54 -22.69 7.02
N ILE A 56 -23.37 -21.85 8.04
CA ILE A 56 -23.23 -20.40 7.87
C ILE A 56 -21.95 -20.07 7.10
N ALA A 57 -20.82 -20.71 7.45
CA ALA A 57 -19.56 -20.52 6.73
C ALA A 57 -19.67 -20.84 5.23
N SER A 58 -20.43 -21.88 4.87
CA SER A 58 -20.64 -22.27 3.46
C SER A 58 -21.48 -21.27 2.65
N GLN A 59 -22.23 -20.39 3.33
CA GLN A 59 -23.16 -19.45 2.70
C GLN A 59 -22.65 -18.01 2.67
N CYS A 60 -21.56 -17.72 3.39
CA CYS A 60 -21.05 -16.36 3.55
C CYS A 60 -19.78 -16.13 2.73
N SER A 61 -19.86 -15.21 1.78
CA SER A 61 -18.72 -14.80 0.95
C SER A 61 -17.79 -13.77 1.64
N SER A 62 -18.18 -13.25 2.80
CA SER A 62 -17.38 -12.29 3.56
C SER A 62 -17.33 -12.62 5.06
N PRO A 63 -16.20 -12.35 5.74
CA PRO A 63 -16.08 -12.57 7.19
C PRO A 63 -17.10 -11.78 8.02
N LEU A 64 -17.49 -10.59 7.56
CA LEU A 64 -18.47 -9.75 8.26
C LEU A 64 -19.88 -10.36 8.17
N LEU A 65 -20.28 -10.82 6.98
CA LEU A 65 -21.55 -11.52 6.78
C LEU A 65 -21.59 -12.82 7.59
N PHE A 66 -20.48 -13.56 7.63
CA PHE A 66 -20.36 -14.74 8.47
C PHE A 66 -20.65 -14.44 9.93
N LEU A 67 -20.01 -13.40 10.50
CA LEU A 67 -20.23 -13.02 11.89
C LEU A 67 -21.65 -12.51 12.16
N GLN A 68 -22.21 -11.71 11.25
CA GLN A 68 -23.60 -11.23 11.37
C GLN A 68 -24.60 -12.39 11.35
N ALA A 69 -24.43 -13.34 10.42
CA ALA A 69 -25.26 -14.53 10.33
C ALA A 69 -25.10 -15.45 11.54
N LEU A 70 -23.88 -15.58 12.08
CA LEU A 70 -23.59 -16.33 13.30
C LEU A 70 -24.32 -15.74 14.52
N LEU A 71 -24.33 -14.41 14.65
CA LEU A 71 -25.06 -13.73 15.71
C LEU A 71 -26.58 -13.86 15.57
N ALA A 72 -27.08 -13.83 14.33
CA ALA A 72 -28.50 -14.04 14.05
C ALA A 72 -28.94 -15.46 14.44
N GLU A 73 -28.19 -16.49 14.04
CA GLU A 73 -28.46 -17.89 14.39
C GLU A 73 -28.45 -18.12 15.91
N ALA A 74 -27.51 -17.48 16.62
CA ALA A 74 -27.40 -17.60 18.08
C ALA A 74 -28.62 -17.00 18.80
N SER A 75 -29.26 -15.99 18.20
CA SER A 75 -30.48 -15.36 18.74
C SER A 75 -31.70 -16.29 18.70
N PHE A 76 -31.64 -17.39 17.94
CA PHE A 76 -32.67 -18.44 17.88
C PHE A 76 -32.25 -19.72 18.61
N SER A 77 -31.04 -19.76 19.17
CA SER A 77 -30.49 -20.89 19.92
C SER A 77 -30.63 -20.69 21.43
N SER A 78 -30.40 -21.73 22.23
CA SER A 78 -30.31 -21.65 23.70
C SER A 78 -29.13 -20.82 24.22
N ALA A 79 -28.31 -20.27 23.32
CA ALA A 79 -27.11 -19.50 23.61
C ALA A 79 -27.39 -18.12 24.24
N GLY A 80 -28.63 -17.61 24.12
CA GLY A 80 -28.98 -16.25 24.52
C GLY A 80 -28.43 -15.19 23.56
N PRO A 81 -28.71 -13.90 23.79
CA PRO A 81 -28.25 -12.85 22.91
C PRO A 81 -26.72 -12.75 22.91
N PRO A 82 -26.09 -12.38 21.78
CA PRO A 82 -24.65 -12.16 21.71
C PRO A 82 -24.15 -11.15 22.77
N PRO A 83 -22.93 -11.31 23.31
CA PRO A 83 -22.37 -10.33 24.23
C PRO A 83 -22.35 -8.92 23.63
N LEU A 84 -22.72 -7.91 24.42
CA LEU A 84 -22.79 -6.52 23.94
C LEU A 84 -21.45 -6.02 23.37
N SER A 85 -20.33 -6.41 23.97
CA SER A 85 -18.99 -6.06 23.47
C SER A 85 -18.69 -6.68 22.09
N LEU A 86 -19.22 -7.87 21.80
CA LEU A 86 -19.09 -8.50 20.49
C LEU A 86 -19.95 -7.77 19.44
N GLN A 87 -21.18 -7.42 19.79
CA GLN A 87 -22.07 -6.63 18.92
C GLN A 87 -21.48 -5.25 18.63
N ALA A 88 -20.94 -4.58 19.65
CA ALA A 88 -20.28 -3.29 19.50
C ALA A 88 -19.06 -3.37 18.58
N LEU A 89 -18.23 -4.42 18.70
CA LEU A 89 -17.12 -4.65 17.78
C LEU A 89 -17.61 -4.79 16.34
N LEU A 90 -18.70 -5.53 16.08
CA LEU A 90 -19.22 -5.68 14.72
C LEU A 90 -19.72 -4.38 14.11
N VAL A 91 -20.44 -3.57 14.89
CA VAL A 91 -20.88 -2.24 14.43
C VAL A 91 -19.67 -1.36 14.12
N LEU A 92 -18.63 -1.41 14.96
CA LEU A 92 -17.39 -0.68 14.71
C LEU A 92 -16.70 -1.17 13.43
N LEU A 93 -16.58 -2.49 13.24
CA LEU A 93 -16.01 -3.07 12.03
C LEU A 93 -16.81 -2.69 10.78
N ASP A 94 -18.14 -2.76 10.82
CA ASP A 94 -19.00 -2.38 9.70
C ASP A 94 -18.81 -0.89 9.30
N GLN A 95 -18.71 0.00 10.29
CA GLN A 95 -18.54 1.44 10.05
C GLN A 95 -17.11 1.85 9.61
N THR A 96 -16.11 1.06 9.98
CA THR A 96 -14.69 1.41 9.80
C THR A 96 -13.99 0.59 8.73
N CYS A 97 -14.44 -0.63 8.44
CA CYS A 97 -13.91 -1.43 7.36
C CYS A 97 -14.20 -0.75 6.03
N LEU A 98 -13.18 -0.71 5.18
CA LEU A 98 -13.39 -0.33 3.79
C LEU A 98 -14.17 -1.46 3.10
N PRO A 99 -15.21 -1.14 2.31
CA PRO A 99 -15.94 -2.16 1.56
C PRO A 99 -14.96 -2.87 0.64
N ARG A 100 -14.77 -4.17 0.90
CA ARG A 100 -14.01 -5.07 0.02
C ARG A 100 -14.98 -5.60 -1.03
N ALA A 101 -15.39 -4.75 -1.97
CA ALA A 101 -16.06 -5.24 -3.16
C ALA A 101 -15.01 -5.90 -4.04
N CYS A 102 -15.13 -7.22 -4.27
CA CYS A 102 -14.60 -7.80 -5.49
C CYS A 102 -15.53 -7.35 -6.62
N ASP A 103 -15.38 -6.12 -7.09
CA ASP A 103 -15.92 -5.83 -8.41
C ASP A 103 -15.13 -6.69 -9.40
N GLU A 104 -15.83 -7.43 -10.25
CA GLU A 104 -15.22 -8.00 -11.46
C GLU A 104 -14.70 -6.87 -12.37
N GLY A 105 -15.22 -5.65 -12.17
CA GLY A 105 -14.62 -4.40 -12.62
C GLY A 105 -13.40 -4.02 -11.78
N GLN A 106 -12.32 -3.58 -12.44
CA GLN A 106 -11.08 -3.15 -11.80
C GLN A 106 -11.23 -1.75 -11.16
N ASP A 107 -12.34 -1.53 -10.47
CA ASP A 107 -12.73 -0.25 -9.90
C ASP A 107 -12.02 -0.09 -8.56
N MET A 108 -11.04 0.83 -8.53
CA MET A 108 -10.32 1.18 -7.32
C MET A 108 -11.08 2.30 -6.60
N LEU A 109 -11.39 2.05 -5.33
CA LEU A 109 -11.86 3.07 -4.41
C LEU A 109 -10.71 4.02 -4.10
N CYS A 110 -10.78 5.26 -4.58
CA CYS A 110 -9.92 6.33 -4.12
C CYS A 110 -10.73 7.33 -3.28
N PHE A 111 -10.06 7.99 -2.36
CA PHE A 111 -10.64 9.06 -1.58
C PHE A 111 -9.86 10.33 -1.87
N ASP A 112 -10.57 11.43 -2.14
CA ASP A 112 -9.91 12.72 -2.21
C ASP A 112 -9.47 13.20 -0.81
N VAL A 113 -8.74 14.32 -0.76
CA VAL A 113 -8.28 14.91 0.51
C VAL A 113 -9.44 15.26 1.47
N HIS A 114 -10.68 15.36 0.99
CA HIS A 114 -11.87 15.60 1.81
C HIS A 114 -12.55 14.29 2.27
N GLY A 115 -12.06 13.14 1.81
CA GLY A 115 -12.62 11.83 2.09
C GLY A 115 -13.82 11.47 1.21
N ARG A 116 -14.06 12.19 0.11
CA ARG A 116 -15.10 11.80 -0.85
C ARG A 116 -14.60 10.60 -1.62
N ALA A 117 -15.40 9.53 -1.63
CA ALA A 117 -15.13 8.35 -2.43
C ALA A 117 -15.32 8.69 -3.90
N ASP A 118 -14.30 8.41 -4.70
CA ASP A 118 -14.37 8.37 -6.15
C ASP A 118 -14.01 6.94 -6.57
N THR A 119 -14.82 6.34 -7.44
CA THR A 119 -14.58 4.98 -7.95
C THR A 119 -13.98 5.11 -9.33
N PHE A 120 -12.75 4.65 -9.50
CA PHE A 120 -12.08 4.73 -10.79
C PHE A 120 -11.79 3.36 -11.40
N ARG A 121 -12.19 3.20 -12.65
CA ARG A 121 -11.90 2.00 -13.44
C ARG A 121 -10.49 2.06 -14.01
N LEU A 122 -9.56 1.27 -13.46
CA LEU A 122 -8.23 1.12 -14.06
C LEU A 122 -8.35 0.30 -15.34
N ASN A 123 -8.27 0.94 -16.51
CA ASN A 123 -8.22 0.18 -17.76
C ASN A 123 -6.79 -0.37 -17.99
N MET A 124 -6.54 -1.65 -17.75
CA MET A 124 -5.18 -2.22 -17.83
C MET A 124 -4.62 -2.36 -19.25
N GLU A 125 -5.43 -2.18 -20.28
CA GLU A 125 -5.01 -2.31 -21.69
C GLU A 125 -4.06 -1.19 -22.15
N GLU A 126 -4.01 -0.05 -21.46
CA GLU A 126 -3.13 1.09 -21.83
C GLU A 126 -1.72 1.01 -21.25
N ILE A 127 -1.31 -0.12 -20.67
CA ILE A 127 0.11 -0.34 -20.40
C ILE A 127 0.73 -0.67 -21.75
N GLY A 128 1.03 0.39 -22.53
CA GLY A 128 1.67 0.27 -23.82
C GLY A 128 2.88 -0.66 -23.75
N GLU A 129 3.07 -1.46 -24.80
CA GLU A 129 4.19 -2.37 -24.95
C GLU A 129 5.50 -1.59 -24.93
N ASN A 130 6.13 -1.48 -23.77
CA ASN A 130 7.52 -1.05 -23.67
C ASN A 130 8.36 -2.31 -23.47
N SER A 131 8.96 -2.82 -24.56
CA SER A 131 9.72 -4.07 -24.55
C SER A 131 10.88 -4.06 -23.55
N GLU A 132 11.49 -2.90 -23.31
CA GLU A 132 12.51 -2.70 -22.27
C GLU A 132 11.90 -2.82 -20.88
N LEU A 133 10.77 -2.16 -20.62
CA LEU A 133 10.08 -2.25 -19.32
C LEU A 133 9.53 -3.66 -19.08
N ASP A 134 9.07 -4.36 -20.09
CA ASP A 134 8.65 -5.76 -19.94
C ASP A 134 9.82 -6.70 -19.66
N SER A 135 10.99 -6.45 -20.26
CA SER A 135 12.23 -7.16 -19.90
C SER A 135 12.66 -6.85 -18.45
N LEU A 136 12.54 -5.59 -18.03
CA LEU A 136 12.79 -5.14 -16.66
C LEU A 136 11.86 -5.80 -15.64
N LEU A 137 10.58 -5.88 -15.98
CA LEU A 137 9.53 -6.39 -15.12
C LEU A 137 9.47 -7.93 -15.11
N SER A 138 9.99 -8.59 -16.14
CA SER A 138 10.18 -10.05 -16.14
C SER A 138 11.48 -10.46 -15.47
N TRP A 139 12.49 -9.59 -15.44
CA TRP A 139 13.74 -9.87 -14.74
C TRP A 139 13.59 -9.73 -13.22
N LYS A 140 13.96 -10.80 -12.49
CA LYS A 140 13.91 -10.90 -11.03
C LYS A 140 12.53 -10.67 -10.39
N MET A 141 11.43 -10.83 -11.14
CA MET A 141 10.09 -10.64 -10.62
C MET A 141 9.11 -11.71 -11.12
N ASN A 142 8.35 -12.29 -10.18
CA ASN A 142 7.29 -13.25 -10.52
C ASN A 142 6.03 -12.55 -11.06
N SER A 143 5.13 -13.31 -11.69
CA SER A 143 3.91 -12.76 -12.31
C SER A 143 3.02 -11.98 -11.33
N LYS A 144 2.95 -12.42 -10.06
CA LYS A 144 2.17 -11.74 -9.01
C LYS A 144 2.74 -10.35 -8.70
N LYS A 145 4.05 -10.27 -8.42
CA LYS A 145 4.72 -9.02 -8.08
C LYS A 145 4.75 -8.07 -9.29
N LYS A 146 4.87 -8.60 -10.52
CA LYS A 146 4.71 -7.82 -11.76
C LYS A 146 3.34 -7.16 -11.83
N TYR A 147 2.29 -7.94 -11.61
CA TYR A 147 0.92 -7.44 -11.60
C TYR A 147 0.70 -6.34 -10.57
N GLU A 148 1.19 -6.53 -9.34
CA GLU A 148 1.11 -5.54 -8.26
C GLU A 148 1.83 -4.22 -8.61
N VAL A 149 3.10 -4.30 -9.04
CA VAL A 149 3.93 -3.14 -9.41
C VAL A 149 3.28 -2.32 -10.52
N VAL A 150 2.83 -3.00 -11.58
CA VAL A 150 2.27 -2.34 -12.76
C VAL A 150 0.94 -1.65 -12.43
N ARG A 151 0.06 -2.31 -11.67
CA ARG A 151 -1.20 -1.71 -11.23
C ARG A 151 -0.99 -0.52 -10.33
N LEU A 152 -0.12 -0.65 -9.33
CA LEU A 152 0.14 0.43 -8.39
C LEU A 152 0.78 1.64 -9.09
N ALA A 153 1.76 1.42 -9.98
CA ALA A 153 2.38 2.51 -10.73
C ALA A 153 1.37 3.27 -11.58
N LYS A 154 0.48 2.56 -12.29
CA LYS A 154 -0.59 3.20 -13.09
C LYS A 154 -1.53 4.01 -12.20
N PHE A 155 -1.91 3.47 -11.05
CA PHE A 155 -2.75 4.19 -10.11
C PHE A 155 -2.08 5.47 -9.61
N ILE A 156 -0.80 5.39 -9.22
CA ILE A 156 -0.02 6.55 -8.78
C ILE A 156 0.03 7.62 -9.87
N ASP A 157 0.32 7.26 -11.11
CA ASP A 157 0.33 8.19 -12.26
C ASP A 157 -1.02 8.92 -12.43
N LEU A 158 -2.12 8.17 -12.37
CA LEU A 158 -3.46 8.74 -12.47
C LEU A 158 -3.78 9.71 -11.32
N MET A 159 -3.40 9.34 -10.08
CA MET A 159 -3.60 10.21 -8.92
C MET A 159 -2.77 11.48 -9.03
N ILE A 160 -1.51 11.36 -9.47
CA ILE A 160 -0.62 12.49 -9.68
C ILE A 160 -1.18 13.43 -10.77
N LYS A 161 -1.67 12.91 -11.89
CA LYS A 161 -2.25 13.72 -12.98
C LYS A 161 -3.53 14.45 -12.60
N ARG A 162 -4.28 13.93 -11.63
CA ARG A 162 -5.53 14.53 -11.12
C ARG A 162 -5.33 15.54 -10.00
N ARG A 163 -4.15 15.53 -9.38
CA ARG A 163 -3.86 16.46 -8.29
C ARG A 163 -3.93 17.89 -8.82
N ARG A 164 -4.32 18.83 -7.96
CA ARG A 164 -4.22 20.25 -8.32
C ARG A 164 -2.75 20.58 -8.58
N PRO A 165 -2.43 21.32 -9.65
CA PRO A 165 -1.09 21.83 -9.85
C PRO A 165 -0.63 22.52 -8.57
N ASP A 166 0.63 22.30 -8.24
CA ASP A 166 1.24 22.99 -7.13
C ASP A 166 1.53 24.43 -7.53
N ASP A 167 0.99 25.39 -6.76
CA ASP A 167 1.10 26.81 -7.08
C ASP A 167 2.54 27.34 -6.90
N SER A 168 3.42 26.57 -6.25
CA SER A 168 4.84 26.93 -6.08
C SER A 168 5.68 26.77 -7.36
N GLY A 169 5.13 26.11 -8.39
CA GLY A 169 5.82 25.87 -9.67
C GLY A 169 6.92 24.81 -9.61
N ARG A 170 7.10 24.11 -8.47
CA ARG A 170 8.08 23.03 -8.33
C ARG A 170 7.60 21.75 -9.00
N GLU A 171 8.53 21.01 -9.62
CA GLU A 171 8.23 19.67 -10.13
C GLU A 171 7.91 18.69 -8.98
N LEU A 172 7.06 17.69 -9.27
CA LEU A 172 6.73 16.68 -8.28
C LEU A 172 7.91 15.72 -8.10
N CYS A 173 8.32 15.49 -6.86
CA CYS A 173 9.17 14.35 -6.52
C CYS A 173 8.34 13.24 -5.87
N VAL A 174 8.43 12.03 -6.41
CA VAL A 174 7.81 10.83 -5.83
C VAL A 174 8.80 10.19 -4.86
N VAL A 175 8.36 9.90 -3.64
CA VAL A 175 9.18 9.24 -2.62
C VAL A 175 8.62 7.85 -2.36
N ASP A 176 9.35 6.83 -2.81
CA ASP A 176 8.99 5.42 -2.61
C ASP A 176 9.62 4.91 -1.31
N VAL A 177 8.78 4.73 -0.30
CA VAL A 177 9.17 4.38 1.05
C VAL A 177 9.14 2.86 1.25
N GLY A 178 10.24 2.28 1.72
CA GLY A 178 10.40 0.83 1.79
C GLY A 178 10.48 0.20 0.40
N SER A 179 11.28 0.80 -0.48
CA SER A 179 11.28 0.47 -1.91
C SER A 179 11.78 -0.95 -2.25
N GLY A 180 12.45 -1.63 -1.31
CA GLY A 180 13.12 -2.91 -1.56
C GLY A 180 14.13 -2.79 -2.70
N GLN A 181 13.95 -3.61 -3.75
CA GLN A 181 14.80 -3.58 -4.95
C GLN A 181 14.30 -2.57 -6.02
N SER A 182 13.40 -1.66 -5.65
CA SER A 182 12.96 -0.50 -6.46
C SER A 182 12.28 -0.83 -7.79
N HIS A 183 11.51 -1.92 -7.86
CA HIS A 183 10.74 -2.25 -9.08
C HIS A 183 9.63 -1.24 -9.36
N LEU A 184 8.89 -0.80 -8.34
CA LEU A 184 7.87 0.24 -8.47
C LEU A 184 8.49 1.56 -8.93
N SER A 185 9.57 1.98 -8.25
CA SER A 185 10.29 3.21 -8.49
C SER A 185 10.80 3.31 -9.93
N ARG A 186 11.35 2.22 -10.49
CA ARG A 186 11.78 2.18 -11.89
C ARG A 186 10.64 2.34 -12.89
N VAL A 187 9.46 1.77 -12.64
CA VAL A 187 8.30 1.99 -13.50
C VAL A 187 7.86 3.46 -13.44
N LEU A 188 7.80 4.05 -12.25
CA LEU A 188 7.43 5.45 -12.08
C LEU A 188 8.42 6.40 -12.78
N ALA A 189 9.72 6.13 -12.65
CA ALA A 189 10.76 6.94 -13.28
C ALA A 189 10.83 6.76 -14.80
N TRP A 190 10.96 5.52 -15.28
CA TRP A 190 11.30 5.26 -16.67
C TRP A 190 10.10 5.13 -17.60
N LYS A 191 8.92 4.78 -17.09
CA LYS A 191 7.67 4.74 -17.88
C LYS A 191 6.88 6.03 -17.76
N TYR A 192 6.69 6.52 -16.53
CA TYR A 192 5.83 7.67 -16.26
C TYR A 192 6.58 9.00 -16.16
N GLY A 193 7.91 8.97 -16.15
CA GLY A 193 8.74 10.17 -16.25
C GLY A 193 8.85 10.98 -14.96
N TYR A 194 8.52 10.39 -13.80
CA TYR A 194 8.60 11.08 -12.52
C TYR A 194 10.00 11.03 -11.92
N ASP A 195 10.44 12.09 -11.25
CA ASP A 195 11.63 12.03 -10.42
C ASP A 195 11.30 11.26 -9.14
N VAL A 196 12.03 10.17 -8.90
CA VAL A 196 11.76 9.24 -7.80
C VAL A 196 12.96 9.16 -6.87
N LYS A 197 12.70 9.39 -5.58
CA LYS A 197 13.64 9.10 -4.48
C LYS A 197 13.15 7.87 -3.75
N THR A 198 14.05 6.93 -3.49
CA THR A 198 13.72 5.67 -2.81
C THR A 198 14.35 5.62 -1.44
N LEU A 199 13.57 5.25 -0.43
CA LEU A 199 14.04 5.07 0.94
C LEU A 199 14.00 3.58 1.28
N GLU A 200 15.15 3.00 1.60
CA GLU A 200 15.28 1.58 1.93
C GLU A 200 16.32 1.38 3.03
N SER A 201 15.96 0.67 4.10
CA SER A 201 16.86 0.43 5.24
C SER A 201 17.83 -0.72 5.00
N ASN A 202 17.49 -1.69 4.15
CA ASN A 202 18.37 -2.80 3.85
C ASN A 202 19.36 -2.43 2.75
N SER A 203 20.62 -2.24 3.14
CA SER A 203 21.72 -1.95 2.21
C SER A 203 21.88 -2.95 1.05
N CYS A 204 21.56 -4.24 1.26
CA CYS A 204 21.63 -5.25 0.21
C CYS A 204 20.54 -5.06 -0.85
N ASN A 205 19.36 -4.60 -0.45
CA ASN A 205 18.28 -4.24 -1.37
C ASN A 205 18.69 -3.02 -2.23
N VAL A 206 19.25 -1.98 -1.61
CA VAL A 206 19.78 -0.80 -2.31
C VAL A 206 20.90 -1.16 -3.28
N ALA A 207 21.84 -2.00 -2.86
CA ALA A 207 22.93 -2.48 -3.74
C ALA A 207 22.37 -3.27 -4.93
N THR A 208 21.37 -4.11 -4.70
CA THR A 208 20.69 -4.88 -5.75
C THR A 208 19.96 -3.96 -6.72
N ALA A 209 19.26 -2.94 -6.23
CA ALA A 209 18.58 -1.95 -7.06
C ALA A 209 19.57 -1.21 -7.97
N ARG A 210 20.65 -0.67 -7.41
CA ARG A 210 21.72 -0.01 -8.17
C ARG A 210 22.39 -0.93 -9.20
N HIS A 211 22.53 -2.22 -8.88
CA HIS A 211 23.08 -3.20 -9.82
C HIS A 211 22.12 -3.45 -11.01
N ILE A 212 20.82 -3.55 -10.73
CA ILE A 212 19.79 -3.67 -11.76
C ILE A 212 19.83 -2.44 -12.67
N ASP A 213 19.89 -1.23 -12.11
CA ASP A 213 19.93 0.02 -12.86
C ASP A 213 21.13 0.09 -13.80
N LYS A 214 22.33 -0.24 -13.29
CA LYS A 214 23.56 -0.30 -14.10
C LYS A 214 23.43 -1.29 -15.25
N HIS A 215 22.80 -2.45 -15.01
CA HIS A 215 22.59 -3.44 -16.06
C HIS A 215 21.71 -2.88 -17.18
N PHE A 216 20.58 -2.22 -16.86
CA PHE A 216 19.73 -1.62 -17.90
C PHE A 216 20.37 -0.44 -18.61
N GLN A 217 21.10 0.41 -17.89
CA GLN A 217 21.86 1.49 -18.50
C GLN A 217 22.88 0.93 -19.51
N TYR A 218 23.58 -0.15 -19.15
CA TYR A 218 24.50 -0.84 -20.05
C TYR A 218 23.79 -1.45 -21.27
N GLU A 219 22.75 -2.26 -21.07
CA GLU A 219 21.98 -2.87 -22.17
C GLU A 219 21.42 -1.81 -23.12
N ARG A 220 21.03 -0.65 -22.60
CA ARG A 220 20.57 0.49 -23.39
C ARG A 220 21.68 1.11 -24.22
N SER A 221 22.84 1.41 -23.61
CA SER A 221 23.97 2.01 -24.32
C SER A 221 24.41 1.16 -25.51
N LYS A 222 24.39 -0.18 -25.37
CA LYS A 222 24.69 -1.10 -26.48
C LYS A 222 23.65 -1.04 -27.59
N ARG A 223 22.36 -0.99 -27.26
CA ARG A 223 21.30 -0.89 -28.27
C ARG A 223 21.35 0.42 -29.03
N GLU A 224 21.74 1.51 -28.36
CA GLU A 224 21.95 2.82 -28.99
C GLU A 224 23.19 2.82 -29.91
N GLU A 225 24.26 2.12 -29.52
CA GLU A 225 25.44 1.88 -30.36
C GLU A 225 25.14 0.98 -31.57
N ASP A 226 24.25 -0.01 -31.43
CA ASP A 226 23.85 -0.93 -32.51
C ASP A 226 22.81 -0.32 -33.48
N GLN A 227 22.08 0.74 -33.08
CA GLN A 227 20.99 1.36 -33.87
C GLN A 227 21.39 2.64 -34.65
N VAL A 228 22.68 2.85 -34.89
CA VAL A 228 23.23 4.08 -35.52
C VAL A 228 22.62 4.44 -36.90
N ASP A 229 21.95 3.51 -37.60
CA ASP A 229 21.38 3.73 -38.94
C ASP A 229 19.90 4.11 -39.01
N VAL A 230 19.15 4.16 -37.90
CA VAL A 230 17.77 4.67 -37.92
C VAL A 230 17.56 5.62 -36.75
N LYS A 231 17.67 6.93 -37.01
CA LYS A 231 17.21 7.97 -36.08
C LYS A 231 15.68 7.92 -35.98
N ILE A 232 15.14 6.94 -35.25
CA ILE A 232 13.80 7.03 -34.70
C ILE A 232 13.90 8.01 -33.54
N ASP A 233 13.08 9.06 -33.60
CA ASP A 233 12.96 10.10 -32.60
C ASP A 233 12.33 9.55 -31.30
N ASP A 234 13.06 8.71 -30.57
CA ASP A 234 12.70 8.27 -29.20
C ASP A 234 13.04 9.36 -28.15
N SER A 235 13.35 10.57 -28.60
CA SER A 235 13.65 11.72 -27.73
C SER A 235 12.43 12.27 -26.97
N SER A 236 11.23 11.72 -27.24
CA SER A 236 9.96 12.25 -26.72
C SER A 236 9.54 11.68 -25.36
N VAL A 237 10.16 10.61 -24.85
CA VAL A 237 9.83 10.07 -23.52
C VAL A 237 10.80 10.63 -22.48
N LYS A 238 10.42 11.75 -21.83
CA LYS A 238 11.11 12.28 -20.64
C LYS A 238 11.10 11.17 -19.56
N ARG A 239 12.24 10.51 -19.33
CA ARG A 239 12.44 9.63 -18.18
C ARG A 239 12.82 10.50 -16.99
N GLY A 240 12.20 10.23 -15.84
CA GLY A 240 12.55 10.89 -14.59
C GLY A 240 13.80 10.29 -13.97
N GLU A 241 14.40 11.03 -13.05
CA GLU A 241 15.57 10.58 -12.30
C GLU A 241 15.19 9.54 -11.23
N LEU A 242 16.09 8.60 -10.95
CA LEU A 242 15.90 7.61 -9.89
C LEU A 242 17.09 7.64 -8.93
N HIS A 243 16.81 8.00 -7.67
CA HIS A 243 17.82 8.14 -6.63
C HIS A 243 17.60 7.14 -5.50
N HIS A 244 18.65 6.41 -5.14
CA HIS A 244 18.61 5.38 -4.10
C HIS A 244 19.24 5.85 -2.80
N ILE A 245 18.41 6.04 -1.78
CA ILE A 245 18.82 6.49 -0.44
C ILE A 245 18.72 5.31 0.51
N ASN A 246 19.87 4.88 1.02
CA ASN A 246 19.93 3.88 2.08
C ASN A 246 19.66 4.57 3.41
N CYS A 247 18.48 4.34 3.98
CA CYS A 247 18.11 4.95 5.25
C CYS A 247 17.04 4.18 6.01
N GLU A 248 17.12 4.23 7.33
CA GLU A 248 16.09 3.72 8.23
C GLU A 248 15.21 4.87 8.72
N LEU A 249 13.92 4.80 8.40
CA LEU A 249 12.93 5.75 8.92
C LEU A 249 12.48 5.33 10.32
N GLN A 250 12.57 6.27 11.25
CA GLN A 250 12.06 6.08 12.60
C GLN A 250 10.60 6.52 12.70
N ALA A 251 9.83 5.89 13.59
CA ALA A 251 8.39 6.11 13.76
C ALA A 251 8.00 7.57 14.09
N PHE A 252 8.94 8.38 14.58
CA PHE A 252 8.74 9.78 14.96
C PHE A 252 9.77 10.70 14.30
N VAL A 253 10.00 10.53 12.99
CA VAL A 253 10.89 11.45 12.27
C VAL A 253 10.22 12.81 12.15
N GLU A 254 10.92 13.88 12.55
CA GLU A 254 10.42 15.24 12.33
C GLU A 254 10.39 15.55 10.83
N PRO A 255 9.38 16.28 10.32
CA PRO A 255 9.28 16.62 8.90
C PRO A 255 10.55 17.26 8.33
N THR A 256 11.16 18.20 9.06
CA THR A 256 12.44 18.83 8.67
C THR A 256 13.56 17.81 8.50
N LYS A 257 13.65 16.83 9.40
CA LYS A 257 14.65 15.76 9.35
C LYS A 257 14.37 14.80 8.19
N PHE A 258 13.10 14.49 7.92
CA PHE A 258 12.70 13.70 6.75
C PHE A 258 13.11 14.40 5.44
N LEU A 259 12.80 15.68 5.30
CA LEU A 259 13.15 16.46 4.12
C LEU A 259 14.68 16.55 3.92
N LYS A 260 15.45 16.68 5.01
CA LYS A 260 16.92 16.58 4.98
C LYS A 260 17.42 15.24 4.44
N MET A 261 16.76 14.15 4.79
CA MET A 261 17.15 12.81 4.33
C MET A 261 16.91 12.63 2.84
N LEU A 262 15.96 13.39 2.26
CA LEU A 262 15.69 13.38 0.83
C LEU A 262 16.65 14.25 0.04
N ASP A 263 17.35 15.20 0.66
CA ASP A 263 18.27 16.08 -0.04
C ASP A 263 19.69 15.50 -0.06
N ASP A 264 20.22 15.25 -1.26
CA ASP A 264 21.62 14.84 -1.43
C ASP A 264 22.59 16.03 -1.22
N ARG A 265 22.08 17.27 -1.22
CA ARG A 265 22.84 18.50 -0.97
C ARG A 265 22.77 18.87 0.51
N GLN A 266 23.61 18.21 1.32
CA GLN A 266 23.70 18.47 2.77
C GLN A 266 24.03 19.94 3.15
N ASP A 267 24.46 20.78 2.20
CA ASP A 267 25.06 22.10 2.48
C ASP A 267 24.14 23.32 2.31
N GLU A 268 22.97 23.22 1.63
CA GLU A 268 22.11 24.40 1.34
C GLU A 268 20.84 24.47 2.21
N LEU A 269 20.91 23.92 3.41
CA LEU A 269 19.72 23.68 4.22
C LEU A 269 19.33 24.82 5.18
N SER A 270 20.04 25.95 5.13
CA SER A 270 19.77 27.11 5.97
C SER A 270 18.67 28.04 5.45
N SER A 271 18.12 27.78 4.26
CA SER A 271 17.21 28.71 3.57
C SER A 271 15.89 28.13 3.07
N LEU A 272 15.64 26.82 3.20
CA LEU A 272 14.39 26.21 2.76
C LEU A 272 13.38 26.11 3.90
N SER A 273 12.19 26.66 3.67
CA SER A 273 11.06 26.61 4.59
C SER A 273 10.37 25.23 4.53
N ASN A 274 9.59 24.88 5.55
CA ASN A 274 8.83 23.62 5.56
C ASN A 274 7.78 23.51 4.43
N ASP A 275 7.42 24.64 3.79
CA ASP A 275 6.38 24.71 2.76
C ASP A 275 6.92 24.54 1.33
N ASP A 276 8.20 24.21 1.18
CA ASP A 276 8.91 24.23 -0.10
C ASP A 276 8.90 22.88 -0.86
N TRP A 277 8.06 21.91 -0.51
CA TRP A 277 8.18 20.55 -1.05
C TRP A 277 6.90 20.06 -1.72
N ASN A 278 7.01 19.70 -3.00
CA ASN A 278 5.94 19.11 -3.80
C ASN A 278 6.17 17.59 -3.92
N LEU A 279 5.68 16.85 -2.92
CA LEU A 279 5.99 15.42 -2.75
C LEU A 279 4.77 14.51 -2.92
N ALA A 280 5.01 13.33 -3.49
CA ALA A 280 4.07 12.21 -3.47
C ALA A 280 4.71 11.03 -2.75
N LEU A 281 4.23 10.73 -1.54
CA LEU A 281 4.67 9.58 -0.76
C LEU A 281 3.96 8.31 -1.25
N VAL A 282 4.72 7.28 -1.62
CA VAL A 282 4.20 6.00 -2.11
C VAL A 282 4.92 4.82 -1.46
N GLY A 283 4.33 3.63 -1.52
CA GLY A 283 4.95 2.39 -1.08
C GLY A 283 4.12 1.19 -1.48
N LEU A 284 4.77 0.12 -1.97
CA LEU A 284 4.08 -1.11 -2.36
C LEU A 284 3.87 -2.06 -1.18
N HIS A 285 4.97 -2.48 -0.55
CA HIS A 285 5.00 -3.32 0.66
C HIS A 285 5.92 -2.69 1.72
N PRO A 286 5.70 -1.41 2.09
CA PRO A 286 6.50 -0.76 3.11
C PRO A 286 6.48 -1.58 4.41
N CYS A 287 7.66 -1.84 4.95
CA CYS A 287 7.83 -2.75 6.09
C CYS A 287 7.39 -2.10 7.42
N GLY A 288 6.90 -2.92 8.36
CA GLY A 288 6.56 -2.48 9.71
C GLY A 288 5.36 -1.52 9.78
N ASP A 289 5.42 -0.57 10.72
CA ASP A 289 4.37 0.44 10.94
C ASP A 289 4.50 1.67 10.01
N LEU A 290 5.21 1.53 8.90
CA LEU A 290 5.60 2.65 8.03
C LEU A 290 4.41 3.30 7.30
N ILE A 291 3.40 2.51 6.87
CA ILE A 291 2.15 3.08 6.33
C ILE A 291 1.41 3.92 7.38
N PRO A 292 1.15 3.40 8.60
CA PRO A 292 0.62 4.22 9.69
C PRO A 292 1.44 5.49 9.95
N THR A 293 2.77 5.42 9.93
CA THR A 293 3.65 6.58 10.14
C THR A 293 3.54 7.61 9.02
N MET A 294 3.41 7.20 7.76
CA MET A 294 3.27 8.11 6.61
C MET A 294 1.93 8.88 6.58
N LEU A 295 0.93 8.42 7.34
CA LEU A 295 -0.42 9.00 7.33
C LEU A 295 -0.71 9.90 8.55
N ASN A 296 0.20 9.96 9.53
CA ASN A 296 0.13 10.84 10.71
C ASN A 296 0.86 12.16 10.44
#